data_AF-A0A850M0A0-F1
#
_entry.id   AF-A0A850M0A0-F1
#
_cell.length_a   1.000
_cell.length_b   1.000
_cell.length_c   1.000
_cell.angle_alpha   90.00
_cell.angle_beta   90.00
_cell.angle_gamma   90.00
#
_symmetry.space_group_name_H-M   'P 1'
#
loop_
_entity.id
_entity.type
_entity.pdbx_description
1 polymer ?
#
loop_
_entity_poly.entity_id
_entity_poly.type
_entity_poly.pdbx_seq_one_letter_code
_entity_poly.pdbx_strand_id
1 'polypeptide(L)'
;MTESEETESEEISGVIKAIDDLKNIANFFDEFKDDYVKISRELQKMSKDFQGMAKIKGEKIKLREVLALSMTLLTEVFGAQPHSKILFLLHGVEEMTRDALTKASGISPAAIRHALADLNAAKLVEYDVEKETGKLLKRIY
;
A
#
# COMPACT_ATOMS: atom_id res chain seq x y z
N MET A 1 6.23 -14.33 -50.84
CA MET A 1 5.28 -13.98 -49.75
C MET A 1 4.81 -12.59 -50.06
N THR A 2 3.50 -12.41 -50.21
CA THR A 2 2.89 -11.16 -50.68
C THR A 2 2.63 -10.22 -49.51
N GLU A 3 2.61 -8.91 -49.79
CA GLU A 3 2.35 -7.81 -48.84
C GLU A 3 1.07 -8.02 -47.98
N SER A 4 0.12 -8.80 -48.48
CA SER A 4 -1.11 -9.21 -47.78
C SER A 4 -0.91 -10.20 -46.63
N GLU A 5 0.12 -11.07 -46.71
CA GLU A 5 0.42 -12.06 -45.68
C GLU A 5 1.15 -11.43 -44.48
N GLU A 6 1.91 -10.36 -44.71
CA GLU A 6 2.57 -9.59 -43.65
C GLU A 6 1.57 -8.74 -42.85
N THR A 7 0.56 -8.15 -43.52
CA THR A 7 -0.47 -7.34 -42.85
C THR A 7 -1.40 -8.19 -41.98
N GLU A 8 -1.83 -9.37 -42.44
CA GLU A 8 -2.61 -10.31 -41.61
C GLU A 8 -1.80 -10.81 -40.40
N SER A 9 -0.50 -11.02 -40.55
CA SER A 9 0.37 -11.45 -39.45
C SER A 9 0.53 -10.37 -38.38
N GLU A 10 0.59 -9.09 -38.75
CA GLU A 10 0.66 -7.97 -37.79
C GLU A 10 -0.67 -7.77 -37.05
N GLU A 11 -1.81 -7.89 -37.72
CA GLU A 11 -3.12 -7.77 -37.08
C GLU A 11 -3.37 -8.90 -36.06
N ILE A 12 -3.02 -10.14 -36.41
CA ILE A 12 -3.13 -11.29 -35.51
C ILE A 12 -2.25 -11.11 -34.26
N SER A 13 -1.03 -10.60 -34.43
CA SER A 13 -0.12 -10.26 -33.33
C SER A 13 -0.71 -9.20 -32.40
N GLY A 14 -1.32 -8.15 -32.95
CA GLY A 14 -2.02 -7.10 -32.20
C GLY A 14 -3.20 -7.63 -31.38
N VAL A 15 -4.00 -8.53 -31.96
CA VAL A 15 -5.14 -9.16 -31.27
C VAL A 15 -4.68 -10.07 -30.13
N ILE A 16 -3.62 -10.86 -30.33
CA ILE A 16 -3.07 -11.73 -29.27
C ILE A 16 -2.60 -10.89 -28.07
N LYS A 17 -1.90 -9.79 -28.34
CA LYS A 17 -1.43 -8.88 -27.28
C LYS A 17 -2.60 -8.27 -26.50
N ALA A 18 -3.64 -7.81 -27.17
CA ALA A 18 -4.83 -7.24 -26.52
C ALA A 18 -5.56 -8.27 -25.64
N ILE A 19 -5.60 -9.53 -26.04
CA ILE A 19 -6.19 -10.62 -25.26
C ILE A 19 -5.38 -10.86 -23.98
N ASP A 20 -4.05 -10.84 -24.04
CA ASP A 20 -3.21 -11.04 -22.87
C ASP A 20 -3.29 -9.84 -21.90
N ASP A 21 -3.36 -8.61 -22.42
CA ASP A 21 -3.60 -7.42 -21.59
C ASP A 21 -4.95 -7.51 -20.84
N LEU A 22 -6.01 -7.98 -21.51
CA LEU A 22 -7.32 -8.19 -20.88
C LEU A 22 -7.30 -9.26 -19.78
N LYS A 23 -6.56 -10.36 -19.98
CA LYS A 23 -6.39 -11.38 -18.94
C LYS A 23 -5.64 -10.82 -17.73
N ASN A 24 -4.61 -10.02 -17.95
CA ASN A 24 -3.86 -9.38 -16.87
C ASN A 24 -4.74 -8.43 -16.05
N ILE A 25 -5.60 -7.65 -16.72
CA ILE A 25 -6.57 -6.77 -16.06
C ILE A 25 -7.58 -7.59 -15.25
N ALA A 26 -8.11 -8.68 -15.80
CA ALA A 26 -9.06 -9.53 -15.10
C ALA A 26 -8.44 -10.15 -13.83
N ASN A 27 -7.22 -10.66 -13.93
CA ASN A 27 -6.49 -11.22 -12.78
C ASN A 27 -6.25 -10.15 -11.70
N PHE A 28 -5.82 -8.95 -12.09
CA PHE A 28 -5.66 -7.82 -11.17
C PHE A 28 -6.98 -7.46 -10.46
N PHE A 29 -8.10 -7.48 -11.19
CA PHE A 29 -9.40 -7.16 -10.63
C PHE A 29 -9.88 -8.22 -9.62
N ASP A 30 -9.61 -9.49 -9.88
CA ASP A 30 -9.92 -10.59 -8.96
C ASP A 30 -9.06 -10.53 -7.69
N GLU A 31 -7.76 -10.26 -7.82
CA GLU A 31 -6.86 -10.03 -6.68
C GLU A 31 -7.33 -8.84 -5.83
N PHE A 32 -7.63 -7.70 -6.48
CA PHE A 32 -8.14 -6.51 -5.81
C PHE A 32 -9.45 -6.77 -5.08
N LYS A 33 -10.36 -7.56 -5.67
CA LYS A 33 -11.64 -7.91 -5.06
C LYS A 33 -11.43 -8.78 -3.81
N ASP A 34 -10.51 -9.72 -3.86
CA ASP A 34 -10.17 -10.55 -2.71
C ASP A 34 -9.60 -9.72 -1.56
N ASP A 35 -8.70 -8.79 -1.86
CA ASP A 35 -8.10 -7.91 -0.85
C ASP A 35 -9.13 -6.93 -0.28
N TYR A 36 -10.00 -6.37 -1.12
CA TYR A 36 -11.14 -5.55 -0.68
C TYR A 36 -12.03 -6.33 0.31
N VAL A 37 -12.32 -7.60 0.03
CA VAL A 37 -13.15 -8.45 0.88
C VAL A 37 -12.45 -8.75 2.22
N LYS A 38 -11.14 -9.00 2.22
CA LYS A 38 -10.34 -9.22 3.45
C LYS A 38 -10.32 -7.97 4.31
N ILE A 39 -9.97 -6.82 3.74
CA ILE A 39 -9.94 -5.52 4.42
C ILE A 39 -11.32 -5.19 4.98
N SER A 40 -12.39 -5.41 4.19
CA SER A 40 -13.76 -5.19 4.66
C SER A 40 -14.11 -6.05 5.87
N ARG A 41 -13.68 -7.31 5.92
CA ARG A 41 -13.91 -8.21 7.05
C ARG A 41 -13.12 -7.78 8.29
N GLU A 42 -11.85 -7.42 8.13
CA GLU A 42 -11.01 -6.95 9.23
C GLU A 42 -11.55 -5.64 9.82
N LEU A 43 -11.99 -4.71 8.96
CA LEU A 43 -12.63 -3.47 9.39
C LEU A 43 -13.97 -3.70 10.09
N GLN A 44 -14.78 -4.66 9.63
CA GLN A 44 -16.01 -5.04 10.34
C GLN A 44 -15.72 -5.62 11.73
N LYS A 45 -14.68 -6.43 11.85
CA LYS A 45 -14.24 -6.98 13.14
C LYS A 45 -13.77 -5.87 14.08
N MET A 46 -12.91 -4.98 13.58
CA MET A 46 -12.46 -3.80 14.33
C MET A 46 -13.62 -2.89 14.73
N SER A 47 -14.60 -2.66 13.84
CA SER A 47 -15.80 -1.89 14.16
C SER A 47 -16.66 -2.54 15.24
N LYS A 48 -16.76 -3.88 15.27
CA LYS A 48 -17.47 -4.60 16.34
C LYS A 48 -16.72 -4.51 17.66
N ASP A 49 -15.40 -4.64 17.64
CA ASP A 49 -14.55 -4.49 18.82
C ASP A 49 -14.69 -3.06 19.38
N PHE A 50 -14.64 -2.04 18.51
CA PHE A 50 -14.87 -0.65 18.86
C PHE A 50 -16.30 -0.39 19.36
N GLN A 51 -17.34 -0.98 18.77
CA GLN A 51 -18.71 -0.90 19.30
C GLN A 51 -18.85 -1.58 20.66
N GLY A 52 -18.12 -2.68 20.89
CA GLY A 52 -17.99 -3.34 22.18
C GLY A 52 -17.43 -2.40 23.25
N MET A 53 -16.42 -1.60 22.88
CA MET A 53 -15.85 -0.54 23.73
C MET A 53 -16.76 0.70 23.83
N ALA A 54 -17.46 1.06 22.75
CA ALA A 54 -18.31 2.25 22.62
C ALA A 54 -19.77 2.04 23.08
N LYS A 55 -20.11 0.87 23.63
CA LYS A 55 -21.39 0.62 24.35
C LYS A 55 -21.71 1.62 25.48
N ILE A 56 -20.83 2.58 25.72
CA ILE A 56 -21.01 3.72 26.63
C ILE A 56 -21.99 4.79 26.07
N LYS A 57 -22.28 4.89 24.74
CA LYS A 57 -23.10 6.03 24.24
C LYS A 57 -24.17 5.81 23.13
N GLY A 58 -24.53 4.58 22.77
CA GLY A 58 -25.80 4.33 22.04
C GLY A 58 -25.96 4.92 20.63
N GLU A 59 -24.93 5.52 20.03
CA GLU A 59 -25.00 6.09 18.69
C GLU A 59 -24.49 5.11 17.62
N LYS A 60 -25.19 5.05 16.48
CA LYS A 60 -24.74 4.35 15.27
C LYS A 60 -23.56 5.12 14.66
N ILE A 61 -22.35 4.88 15.17
CA ILE A 61 -21.14 5.46 14.59
C ILE A 61 -21.00 4.94 13.16
N LYS A 62 -20.95 5.84 12.17
CA LYS A 62 -20.82 5.46 10.76
C LYS A 62 -19.40 4.97 10.53
N LEU A 63 -19.23 3.84 9.84
CA LEU A 63 -17.93 3.23 9.58
C LEU A 63 -16.92 4.22 8.95
N ARG A 64 -17.39 5.11 8.07
CA ARG A 64 -16.58 6.17 7.46
C ARG A 64 -16.01 7.16 8.49
N GLU A 65 -16.76 7.45 9.55
CA GLU A 65 -16.34 8.35 10.63
C GLU A 65 -15.31 7.67 11.54
N VAL A 66 -15.46 6.36 11.81
CA VAL A 66 -14.43 5.58 12.52
C VAL A 66 -13.14 5.53 11.73
N LEU A 67 -13.22 5.28 10.42
CA LEU A 67 -12.05 5.22 9.55
C LEU A 67 -11.34 6.58 9.47
N ALA A 68 -12.10 7.66 9.29
CA ALA A 68 -11.58 9.02 9.27
C ALA A 68 -10.92 9.35 10.62
N LEU A 69 -11.58 9.06 11.74
CA LEU A 69 -11.01 9.25 13.07
C LEU A 69 -9.74 8.43 13.27
N SER A 70 -9.71 7.18 12.80
CA SER A 70 -8.54 6.31 12.92
C SER A 70 -7.36 6.83 12.09
N MET A 71 -7.62 7.28 10.85
CA MET A 71 -6.62 7.95 10.02
C MET A 71 -6.10 9.22 10.70
N THR A 72 -6.99 10.10 11.16
CA THR A 72 -6.62 11.33 11.85
C THR A 72 -5.84 11.05 13.14
N LEU A 73 -6.22 10.02 13.90
CA LEU A 73 -5.47 9.62 15.09
C LEU A 73 -4.07 9.11 14.71
N LEU A 74 -3.95 8.28 13.67
CA LEU A 74 -2.65 7.82 13.16
C LEU A 74 -1.79 8.97 12.66
N THR A 75 -2.33 9.87 11.84
CA THR A 75 -1.56 10.92 11.16
C THR A 75 -1.28 12.12 12.05
N GLU A 76 -2.25 12.55 12.86
CA GLU A 76 -2.17 13.82 13.60
C GLU A 76 -1.92 13.64 15.10
N VAL A 77 -2.35 12.53 15.70
CA VAL A 77 -2.25 12.33 17.16
C VAL A 77 -1.10 11.41 17.57
N PHE A 78 -0.90 10.29 16.87
CA PHE A 78 0.18 9.34 17.15
C PHE A 78 1.51 9.73 16.49
N GLY A 79 1.54 10.78 15.67
CA GLY A 79 2.76 11.28 15.04
C GLY A 79 3.30 10.36 13.94
N ALA A 80 2.47 9.52 13.31
CA ALA A 80 2.89 8.58 12.27
C ALA A 80 3.30 9.24 10.93
N GLN A 81 3.59 10.54 10.93
CA GLN A 81 4.05 11.28 9.76
C GLN A 81 5.28 10.62 9.11
N PRO A 82 6.33 10.18 9.85
CA PRO A 82 7.46 9.49 9.26
C PRO A 82 7.15 8.05 8.86
N HIS A 83 6.59 7.25 9.78
CA HIS A 83 6.37 5.82 9.55
C HIS A 83 5.41 5.55 8.38
N SER A 84 4.25 6.22 8.36
CA SER A 84 3.25 6.06 7.30
C SER A 84 3.79 6.52 5.95
N LYS A 85 4.52 7.63 5.93
CA LYS A 85 5.07 8.21 4.71
C LYS A 85 6.20 7.35 4.15
N ILE A 86 7.06 6.79 4.99
CA ILE A 86 8.10 5.84 4.57
C ILE A 86 7.47 4.58 3.98
N LEU A 87 6.48 3.98 4.67
CA LEU A 87 5.79 2.79 4.15
C LEU A 87 5.12 3.07 2.80
N PHE A 88 4.49 4.24 2.64
CA PHE A 88 3.89 4.65 1.38
C PHE A 88 4.93 4.86 0.27
N LEU A 89 6.05 5.53 0.57
CA LEU A 89 7.12 5.77 -0.41
C LEU A 89 7.78 4.47 -0.84
N LEU A 90 8.05 3.55 0.09
CA LEU A 90 8.63 2.24 -0.19
C LEU A 90 7.64 1.29 -0.88
N HIS A 91 6.33 1.56 -0.86
CA HIS A 91 5.34 0.69 -1.50
C HIS A 91 5.49 0.68 -3.04
N GLY A 92 5.88 1.81 -3.63
CA GLY A 92 5.99 1.97 -5.08
C GLY A 92 7.37 1.60 -5.67
N VAL A 93 8.34 1.21 -4.84
CA VAL A 93 9.74 1.01 -5.26
C VAL A 93 10.37 -0.14 -4.51
N GLU A 94 11.40 -0.77 -5.09
CA GLU A 94 12.02 -1.95 -4.46
C GLU A 94 12.84 -1.58 -3.21
N GLU A 95 13.53 -0.46 -3.24
CA GLU A 95 14.44 0.01 -2.19
C GLU A 95 14.59 1.53 -2.29
N MET A 96 14.77 2.21 -1.15
CA MET A 96 15.19 3.62 -1.12
C MET A 96 16.28 3.85 -0.10
N THR A 97 17.21 4.74 -0.43
CA THR A 97 18.17 5.27 0.54
C THR A 97 17.49 6.23 1.52
N ARG A 98 18.07 6.39 2.71
CA ARG A 98 17.61 7.35 3.72
C ARG A 98 17.58 8.78 3.18
N ASP A 99 18.56 9.16 2.36
CA ASP A 99 18.60 10.48 1.71
C ASP A 99 17.45 10.67 0.72
N ALA A 100 17.15 9.65 -0.10
CA ALA A 100 16.01 9.66 -1.01
C ALA A 100 14.69 9.76 -0.25
N LEU A 101 14.53 9.01 0.85
CA LEU A 101 13.36 9.09 1.73
C LEU A 101 13.23 10.48 2.37
N THR A 102 14.34 11.07 2.81
CA THR A 102 14.38 12.44 3.38
C THR A 102 13.89 13.46 2.34
N LYS A 103 14.44 13.43 1.12
CA LYS A 103 14.07 14.35 0.03
C LYS A 103 12.61 14.17 -0.42
N ALA A 104 12.15 12.94 -0.57
CA ALA A 104 10.81 12.64 -1.06
C ALA A 104 9.72 12.89 0.00
N SER A 105 10.04 12.75 1.29
CA SER A 105 9.08 12.94 2.39
C SER A 105 9.05 14.36 2.94
N GLY A 106 10.15 15.13 2.82
CA GLY A 106 10.31 16.42 3.49
C GLY A 106 10.55 16.31 5.01
N ILE A 107 10.83 15.10 5.50
CA ILE A 107 11.01 14.80 6.92
C ILE A 107 12.50 14.83 7.26
N SER A 108 12.83 15.21 8.49
CA SER A 108 14.23 15.30 8.92
C SER A 108 14.94 13.95 8.85
N PRO A 109 16.25 13.91 8.52
CA PRO A 109 17.00 12.66 8.44
C PRO A 109 16.97 11.84 9.75
N ALA A 110 16.96 12.52 10.89
CA ALA A 110 16.90 11.88 12.21
C ALA A 110 15.55 11.17 12.44
N ALA A 111 14.44 11.80 12.05
CA ALA A 111 13.11 11.21 12.16
C ALA A 111 12.93 10.04 11.17
N ILE A 112 13.48 10.13 9.95
CA ILE A 112 13.51 8.99 9.02
C ILE A 112 14.29 7.82 9.61
N ARG A 113 15.48 8.07 10.17
CA ARG A 113 16.31 7.02 10.77
C ARG A 113 15.58 6.32 11.92
N HIS A 114 14.97 7.09 12.82
CA HIS A 114 14.19 6.54 13.93
C HIS A 114 13.02 5.69 13.42
N ALA A 115 12.27 6.21 12.44
CA ALA A 115 11.13 5.49 11.89
C ALA A 115 11.53 4.22 11.12
N LEU A 116 12.63 4.23 10.38
CA LEU A 116 13.17 3.01 9.76
C LEU A 116 13.57 1.97 10.80
N ALA A 117 14.18 2.39 11.91
CA ALA A 117 14.51 1.49 13.01
C ALA A 117 13.26 0.88 13.67
N ASP A 118 12.23 1.69 13.94
CA ASP A 118 10.95 1.22 14.50
C ASP A 118 10.23 0.26 13.54
N LEU A 119 10.17 0.60 12.25
CA LEU A 119 9.55 -0.23 11.21
C LEU A 119 10.30 -1.55 11.01
N ASN A 120 11.63 -1.53 11.13
CA ASN A 120 12.46 -2.73 11.10
C ASN A 120 12.25 -3.60 12.34
N ALA A 121 12.17 -3.00 13.53
CA ALA A 121 11.82 -3.72 14.76
C ALA A 121 10.42 -4.35 14.69
N ALA A 122 9.47 -3.67 14.03
CA ALA A 122 8.12 -4.17 13.76
C ALA A 122 8.05 -5.19 12.60
N LYS A 123 9.19 -5.50 11.95
CA LYS A 123 9.29 -6.42 10.79
C LYS A 123 8.42 -6.02 9.59
N LEU A 124 8.28 -4.72 9.37
CA LEU A 124 7.56 -4.17 8.21
C LEU A 124 8.52 -3.78 7.07
N VAL A 125 9.72 -3.34 7.43
CA VAL A 125 10.77 -2.89 6.50
C VAL A 125 12.07 -3.61 6.88
N GLU A 126 12.88 -3.99 5.90
CA GLU A 126 14.27 -4.37 6.09
C GLU A 126 15.11 -3.10 5.97
N TYR A 127 15.85 -2.76 7.02
CA TYR A 127 16.73 -1.58 7.04
C TYR A 127 18.19 -1.99 7.20
N ASP A 128 18.99 -1.76 6.15
CA ASP A 128 20.44 -1.92 6.16
C ASP A 128 21.07 -0.64 6.71
N VAL A 129 21.63 -0.73 7.93
CA VAL A 129 22.22 0.42 8.63
C VAL A 129 23.52 0.89 7.95
N GLU A 130 24.27 -0.01 7.32
CA GLU A 130 25.54 0.31 6.67
C GLU A 130 25.32 0.99 5.32
N LYS A 131 24.34 0.51 4.54
CA LYS A 131 23.97 1.10 3.25
C LYS A 131 22.98 2.25 3.37
N GLU A 132 22.41 2.43 4.56
CA GLU A 132 21.32 3.37 4.85
C GLU A 132 20.11 3.19 3.93
N THR A 133 19.80 1.94 3.57
CA THR A 133 18.68 1.62 2.66
C THR A 133 17.56 0.89 3.37
N GLY A 134 16.32 1.22 2.98
CA GLY A 134 15.10 0.58 3.45
C GLY A 134 14.34 -0.09 2.31
N LYS A 135 13.83 -1.30 2.56
CA LYS A 135 13.00 -2.07 1.64
C LYS A 135 11.80 -2.67 2.36
N LEU A 136 10.61 -2.65 1.77
CA LEU A 136 9.46 -3.34 2.37
C LEU A 136 9.68 -4.85 2.39
N LEU A 137 9.48 -5.47 3.54
CA LEU A 137 9.54 -6.93 3.69
C LEU A 137 8.38 -7.63 2.99
N LYS A 138 7.21 -6.99 3.00
CA LYS A 138 6.02 -7.44 2.29
C LYS A 138 5.36 -6.23 1.66
N ARG A 139 5.03 -6.32 0.38
CA ARG A 139 4.21 -5.29 -0.25
C ARG A 139 2.83 -5.28 0.43
N ILE A 140 2.34 -4.07 0.67
CA ILE A 140 1.07 -3.80 1.32
C ILE A 140 -0.01 -3.95 0.23
N TYR A 141 -0.62 -5.12 0.12
CA TYR A 141 -1.81 -5.36 -0.71
C TYR A 141 -2.99 -5.66 0.22
#